data_AF-M0E1V7-F1
#
_entry.id   AF-M0E1V7-F1
#
_cell.length_a   1.000
_cell.length_b   1.000
_cell.length_c   1.000
_cell.angle_alpha   90.00
_cell.angle_beta   90.00
_cell.angle_gamma   90.00
#
_symmetry.space_group_name_H-M   'P 1'
#
loop_
_entity.id
_entity.type
_entity.pdbx_description
1 polymer ?
#
loop_
_entity_poly.entity_id
_entity_poly.type
_entity_poly.pdbx_seq_one_letter_code
_entity_poly.pdbx_strand_id
1 'polypeptide(L)'
;MEFLRDASDAFLDRIDADANESNLDRFDFALLTLLCAGHSYEDIARWLNTDPKYVQRKENVIAWRASEFEKTRVGTIPRPDKPVWSVTDATPNLR
;
A
#
# COMPACT_ATOMS: atom_id res chain seq x y z
N MET A 1 16.03 -22.15 -18.94
CA MET A 1 15.40 -21.09 -18.11
C MET A 1 13.88 -21.12 -18.16
N GLU A 2 13.26 -21.98 -18.98
CA GLU A 2 11.79 -22.13 -19.10
C GLU A 2 11.14 -22.52 -17.76
N PHE A 3 11.67 -23.53 -17.06
CA PHE A 3 11.18 -23.92 -15.74
C PHE A 3 11.08 -22.77 -14.72
N LEU A 4 12.10 -21.90 -14.62
CA LEU A 4 12.06 -20.78 -13.68
C LEU A 4 11.01 -19.73 -14.07
N ARG A 5 10.81 -19.53 -15.38
CA ARG A 5 9.79 -18.64 -15.91
C ARG A 5 8.40 -19.20 -15.62
N ASP A 6 8.17 -20.46 -15.94
CA ASP A 6 6.89 -21.14 -15.70
C ASP A 6 6.54 -21.18 -14.21
N ALA A 7 7.53 -21.45 -13.36
CA ALA A 7 7.34 -21.43 -11.91
C ALA A 7 7.01 -20.02 -11.39
N SER A 8 7.68 -18.99 -11.93
CA SER A 8 7.39 -17.59 -11.60
C SER A 8 5.98 -17.20 -12.04
N ASP A 9 5.60 -17.55 -13.27
CA ASP A 9 4.29 -17.21 -13.84
C ASP A 9 3.17 -17.91 -13.05
N ALA A 10 3.31 -19.21 -12.76
CA ALA A 10 2.35 -19.95 -11.94
C ALA A 10 2.19 -19.36 -10.51
N PHE A 11 3.27 -18.87 -9.92
CA PHE A 11 3.21 -18.24 -8.61
C PHE A 11 2.52 -16.87 -8.65
N LEU A 12 2.82 -16.07 -9.67
CA LEU A 12 2.18 -14.77 -9.88
C LEU A 12 0.69 -14.91 -10.20
N ASP A 13 0.30 -15.91 -10.98
CA ASP A 13 -1.10 -16.23 -11.27
C ASP A 13 -1.87 -16.62 -10.00
N ARG A 14 -1.23 -17.36 -9.10
CA ARG A 14 -1.83 -17.72 -7.81
C ARG A 14 -2.05 -16.49 -6.92
N ILE A 15 -1.06 -15.59 -6.85
CA ILE A 15 -1.19 -14.32 -6.12
C ILE A 15 -2.31 -13.49 -6.71
N ASP A 16 -2.39 -13.38 -8.04
CA ASP A 16 -3.46 -12.62 -8.70
C ASP A 16 -4.84 -13.19 -8.40
N ALA A 17 -4.99 -14.51 -8.39
CA ALA A 17 -6.24 -15.16 -8.00
C ALA A 17 -6.65 -14.79 -6.56
N ASP A 18 -5.73 -14.91 -5.60
CA ASP A 18 -5.99 -14.59 -4.19
C ASP A 18 -6.25 -13.10 -3.95
N ALA A 19 -5.48 -12.22 -4.60
CA ALA A 19 -5.64 -10.78 -4.50
C ALA A 19 -7.00 -10.34 -5.06
N ASN A 20 -7.41 -10.89 -6.21
CA ASN A 20 -8.70 -10.58 -6.84
C ASN A 20 -9.88 -10.99 -5.97
N GLU A 21 -9.82 -12.11 -5.24
CA GLU A 21 -10.85 -12.50 -4.26
C GLU A 21 -11.05 -11.43 -3.18
N SER A 22 -10.01 -10.65 -2.88
CA SER A 22 -10.01 -9.56 -1.90
C SER A 22 -10.19 -8.16 -2.53
N ASN A 23 -10.49 -8.08 -3.84
CA ASN A 23 -10.56 -6.82 -4.59
C ASN A 23 -9.26 -5.97 -4.51
N LEU A 24 -8.13 -6.68 -4.45
CA LEU A 24 -6.77 -6.14 -4.54
C LEU A 24 -6.17 -6.57 -5.87
N ASP A 25 -5.34 -5.71 -6.45
CA ASP A 25 -4.49 -6.11 -7.57
C ASP A 25 -3.11 -6.60 -7.07
N ARG A 26 -2.31 -7.14 -7.98
CA ARG A 26 -0.94 -7.59 -7.69
C ARG A 26 -0.07 -6.50 -7.05
N PHE A 27 -0.30 -5.26 -7.46
CA PHE A 27 0.44 -4.11 -6.96
C PHE A 27 0.08 -3.82 -5.50
N ASP A 28 -1.21 -3.87 -5.17
CA ASP A 28 -1.72 -3.69 -3.81
C ASP A 28 -1.17 -4.78 -2.88
N PHE A 29 -1.12 -6.04 -3.34
CA PHE A 29 -0.52 -7.14 -2.59
C PHE A 29 0.97 -6.93 -2.31
N ALA A 30 1.74 -6.55 -3.33
CA ALA A 30 3.17 -6.30 -3.19
C ALA A 30 3.44 -5.12 -2.25
N LEU A 31 2.67 -4.04 -2.38
CA LEU A 31 2.74 -2.87 -1.51
C LEU A 31 2.46 -3.24 -0.05
N LEU A 32 1.40 -4.01 0.22
CA LEU A 32 1.06 -4.45 1.57
C LEU A 32 2.17 -5.29 2.20
N THR A 33 2.70 -6.25 1.45
CA THR A 33 3.78 -7.11 1.91
C THR A 33 4.99 -6.29 2.35
N LEU A 34 5.36 -5.28 1.56
CA LEU A 34 6.52 -4.43 1.86
C LEU A 34 6.26 -3.47 3.03
N LEU A 35 5.04 -2.95 3.17
CA LEU A 35 4.64 -2.16 4.33
C LEU A 35 4.68 -3.00 5.62
N CYS A 36 4.14 -4.21 5.60
CA CYS A 36 4.18 -5.13 6.74
C CYS A 36 5.61 -5.54 7.13
N ALA A 37 6.52 -5.60 6.15
CA ALA A 37 7.94 -5.82 6.40
C ALA A 37 8.67 -4.60 7.00
N GLY A 38 7.99 -3.46 7.15
CA GLY A 38 8.52 -2.24 7.78
C GLY A 38 9.44 -1.42 6.87
N HIS A 39 9.31 -1.56 5.54
CA HIS A 39 10.11 -0.77 4.61
C HIS A 39 9.62 0.68 4.50
N SER A 40 10.54 1.59 4.17
CA SER A 40 10.23 3.01 3.93
C SER A 40 9.38 3.19 2.67
N TYR A 41 8.60 4.27 2.60
CA TYR A 41 7.83 4.57 1.38
C TYR A 41 8.74 4.80 0.17
N GLU A 42 9.93 5.36 0.38
CA GLU A 42 10.94 5.60 -0.64
C GLU A 42 11.48 4.30 -1.25
N ASP A 43 11.79 3.31 -0.41
CA ASP A 43 12.25 2.00 -0.89
C ASP A 43 11.16 1.25 -1.63
N ILE A 44 9.94 1.27 -1.10
CA ILE A 44 8.77 0.64 -1.72
C ILE A 44 8.51 1.29 -3.09
N ALA A 45 8.50 2.62 -3.15
CA ALA A 45 8.29 3.36 -4.40
C ALA A 45 9.34 3.01 -5.45
N ARG A 46 10.62 2.91 -5.04
CA ARG A 46 11.72 2.50 -5.91
C ARG A 46 11.53 1.07 -6.43
N TRP A 47 11.17 0.11 -5.59
CA TRP A 47 10.98 -1.29 -6.02
C TRP A 47 9.74 -1.49 -6.89
N LEU A 48 8.66 -0.77 -6.61
CA LEU A 48 7.40 -0.86 -7.36
C LEU A 48 7.33 0.12 -8.55
N ASN A 49 8.41 0.83 -8.84
CA ASN A 49 8.49 1.82 -9.91
C ASN A 49 7.32 2.84 -9.88
N THR A 50 7.09 3.41 -8.70
CA THR A 50 6.03 4.39 -8.44
C THR A 50 6.57 5.56 -7.63
N ASP A 51 5.71 6.46 -7.16
CA ASP A 51 6.09 7.58 -6.29
C ASP A 51 5.73 7.34 -4.82
N PRO A 52 6.51 7.86 -3.84
CA PRO A 52 6.23 7.65 -2.41
C PRO A 52 4.86 8.18 -1.95
N LYS A 53 4.32 9.23 -2.60
CA LYS A 53 3.00 9.76 -2.25
C LYS A 53 1.91 8.78 -2.67
N TYR A 54 2.08 8.09 -3.79
CA TYR A 54 1.19 7.03 -4.24
C TYR A 54 1.20 5.85 -3.28
N VAL A 55 2.37 5.46 -2.76
CA VAL A 55 2.50 4.41 -1.74
C VAL A 55 1.68 4.76 -0.48
N GLN A 56 1.90 5.95 0.07
CA GLN A 56 1.15 6.44 1.24
C GLN A 56 -0.36 6.54 0.97
N ARG A 57 -0.75 7.00 -0.23
CA ARG A 57 -2.16 7.07 -0.62
C ARG A 57 -2.81 5.69 -0.64
N LYS A 58 -2.11 4.69 -1.18
CA LYS A 58 -2.57 3.31 -1.25
C LYS A 58 -2.68 2.68 0.14
N GLU A 59 -1.71 2.91 1.02
CA GLU A 59 -1.82 2.50 2.43
C GLU A 59 -3.09 3.05 3.08
N ASN A 60 -3.38 4.34 2.93
CA ASN A 60 -4.58 4.97 3.47
C ASN A 60 -5.88 4.38 2.88
N VAL A 61 -5.90 4.09 1.58
CA VAL A 61 -7.06 3.44 0.93
C VAL A 61 -7.27 2.04 1.47
N ILE A 62 -6.20 1.27 1.68
CA ILE A 62 -6.29 -0.09 2.19
C ILE A 62 -6.72 -0.07 3.66
N ALA A 63 -6.13 0.80 4.49
CA ALA A 63 -6.58 1.01 5.87
C ALA A 63 -8.05 1.43 5.95
N TRP A 64 -8.51 2.30 5.03
CA TRP A 64 -9.91 2.68 4.94
C TRP A 64 -10.83 1.52 4.50
N ARG A 65 -10.42 0.70 3.53
CA ARG A 65 -11.18 -0.51 3.11
C ARG A 65 -11.25 -1.56 4.22
N ALA A 66 -10.14 -1.82 4.90
CA ALA A 66 -10.08 -2.68 6.08
C ALA A 66 -10.99 -2.13 7.19
N SER A 67 -11.01 -0.80 7.35
CA SER A 67 -11.94 -0.14 8.25
C SER A 67 -13.40 -0.32 7.85
N GLU A 68 -13.78 -0.21 6.57
CA GLU A 68 -15.19 -0.44 6.15
C GLU A 68 -15.64 -1.88 6.46
N PHE A 69 -14.76 -2.86 6.34
CA PHE A 69 -15.00 -4.23 6.82
C PHE A 69 -15.15 -4.27 8.35
N GLU A 70 -14.26 -3.58 9.06
CA GLU A 70 -14.31 -3.39 10.51
C GLU A 70 -15.47 -2.49 10.99
N LYS A 71 -16.15 -1.69 10.17
CA LYS A 71 -17.27 -0.83 10.59
C LYS A 71 -18.45 -1.64 11.11
N THR A 72 -18.58 -2.91 10.70
CA THR A 72 -19.51 -3.86 11.31
C THR A 72 -19.12 -4.26 12.74
N ARG A 73 -17.87 -4.04 13.17
CA ARG A 73 -17.30 -4.37 14.49
C ARG A 73 -16.82 -3.18 15.35
N VAL A 74 -16.40 -2.05 14.77
CA VAL A 74 -15.65 -0.99 15.48
C VAL A 74 -16.08 0.46 15.18
N GLY A 75 -17.12 0.68 14.37
CA GLY A 75 -17.68 2.03 14.11
C GLY A 75 -16.92 2.89 13.08
N THR A 76 -17.47 4.07 12.77
CA THR A 76 -17.15 4.84 11.57
C THR A 76 -15.78 5.55 11.61
N ILE A 77 -14.80 5.04 10.87
CA ILE A 77 -13.51 5.73 10.62
C ILE A 77 -13.68 6.78 9.49
N PRO A 78 -13.10 7.99 9.65
CA PRO A 78 -13.20 9.08 8.68
C PRO A 78 -12.45 8.78 7.36
N ARG A 79 -12.94 9.40 6.28
CA ARG A 79 -12.40 9.26 4.92
C ARG A 79 -11.03 9.95 4.81
N PRO A 80 -10.02 9.36 4.14
CA PRO A 80 -8.71 9.97 3.94
C PRO A 80 -8.78 11.03 2.84
N ASP A 81 -9.51 12.11 3.07
CA ASP A 81 -9.71 13.17 2.07
C ASP A 81 -8.58 14.21 2.08
N LYS A 82 -7.59 14.08 2.98
CA LYS A 82 -6.44 15.00 3.07
C LYS A 82 -5.11 14.24 3.21
N PRO A 83 -4.05 14.64 2.48
CA PRO A 83 -2.69 14.21 2.77
C PRO A 83 -2.32 14.65 4.19
N VAL A 84 -1.70 13.77 4.99
CA VAL A 84 -1.26 14.06 6.37
C VAL A 84 -0.04 15.01 6.41
N TRP A 85 0.42 15.51 5.27
CA TRP A 85 1.59 16.38 5.23
C TRP A 85 1.23 17.83 5.57
N SER A 86 1.35 18.20 6.84
CA SER A 86 1.66 19.57 7.23
C SER A 86 3.15 19.83 6.98
N VAL A 87 3.51 20.33 5.80
CA VAL A 87 4.85 20.94 5.55
C VAL A 87 4.85 22.33 6.20
N THR A 88 4.65 22.42 7.51
CA THR A 88 4.63 23.72 8.20
C THR A 88 5.00 23.56 9.66
N ASP A 89 6.19 23.02 9.93
CA ASP A 89 6.87 23.20 11.23
C ASP A 89 8.41 23.23 11.07
N ALA A 90 8.88 23.74 9.93
CA ALA A 90 10.29 24.05 9.73
C ALA A 90 10.46 25.55 9.44
N THR A 91 10.06 26.39 10.39
CA THR A 91 10.58 27.76 10.51
C THR A 91 11.65 27.76 11.60
N PRO A 92 12.96 27.79 11.26
CA PRO A 92 13.96 28.17 12.24
C PRO A 92 13.78 29.66 12.52
N ASN A 93 13.33 29.99 13.74
CA ASN A 93 13.44 31.33 14.27
C ASN A 93 14.93 31.70 14.35
N LEU A 94 15.43 32.44 13.36
CA LEU A 94 16.65 33.22 13.50
C LEU A 94 16.23 34.61 13.99
N ARG A 95 16.31 34.79 15.32
CA ARG A 95 16.57 36.10 15.92
C ARG A 95 18.06 36.31 16.01
#